data_AF-A0AAW3D7A1-F1
#
_entry.id   AF-A0AAW3D7A1-F1
#
_cell.length_a   1.000
_cell.length_b   1.000
_cell.length_c   1.000
_cell.angle_alpha   90.00
_cell.angle_beta   90.00
_cell.angle_gamma   90.00
#
_symmetry.space_group_name_H-M   'P 1'
#
loop_
_entity.id
_entity.type
_entity.pdbx_description
1 polymer ?
#
loop_
_entity_poly.entity_id
_entity_poly.type
_entity_poly.pdbx_seq_one_letter_code
_entity_poly.pdbx_strand_id
1 'polypeptide(L)'
;MAITFKDFAKENINMERVLTMLLIHDIVEIYAGDTYAFDDEAILELQHKKELLALDKIFSLMPEYDAKELKKLWLEFEKSSSADAKYAKAIDKSIPVYRNMASNGGGWVINGPTCKEKVLKINKELKTIAPKLWDYVKQQINIAESKGWLV
;
A
#
# COMPACT_ATOMS: atom_id res chain seq x y z
N MET A 1 0.86 -12.34 -1.28
CA MET A 1 2.25 -11.82 -1.28
C MET A 1 2.83 -11.74 0.13
N ALA A 2 2.12 -11.15 1.11
CA ALA A 2 2.64 -10.97 2.48
C ALA A 2 3.21 -12.24 3.15
N ILE A 3 2.52 -13.39 3.06
CA ILE A 3 3.02 -14.67 3.59
C ILE A 3 4.31 -15.10 2.89
N THR A 4 4.33 -15.01 1.56
CA THR A 4 5.48 -15.41 0.73
C THR A 4 6.74 -14.62 1.08
N PHE A 5 6.58 -13.35 1.47
CA PHE A 5 7.70 -12.45 1.76
C PHE A 5 8.03 -12.29 3.24
N LYS A 6 7.34 -13.01 4.14
CA LYS A 6 7.46 -12.82 5.59
C LYS A 6 8.90 -12.95 6.09
N ASP A 7 9.68 -13.85 5.50
CA ASP A 7 11.06 -14.15 5.92
C ASP A 7 12.06 -13.04 5.52
N PHE A 8 11.60 -12.07 4.72
CA PHE A 8 12.36 -10.85 4.43
C PHE A 8 12.08 -9.72 5.43
N ALA A 9 11.07 -9.86 6.30
CA ALA A 9 10.79 -8.89 7.34
C ALA A 9 11.97 -8.82 8.33
N LYS A 10 12.39 -7.60 8.65
CA LYS A 10 13.48 -7.35 9.59
C LYS A 10 13.06 -7.56 11.05
N GLU A 11 11.82 -7.19 11.36
CA GLU A 11 11.25 -7.29 12.70
C GLU A 11 10.35 -8.52 12.79
N ASN A 12 10.11 -9.00 14.02
CA ASN A 12 9.12 -10.04 14.23
C ASN A 12 7.73 -9.45 14.03
N ILE A 13 6.93 -10.11 13.19
CA ILE A 13 5.60 -9.64 12.81
C ILE A 13 4.57 -10.73 13.11
N ASN A 14 3.38 -10.31 13.53
CA ASN A 14 2.25 -11.21 13.65
C ASN A 14 1.53 -11.30 12.30
N MET A 15 1.71 -12.43 11.61
CA MET A 15 1.13 -12.64 10.28
C MET A 15 -0.39 -12.66 10.27
N GLU A 16 -1.05 -13.09 11.34
CA GLU A 16 -2.52 -13.04 11.43
C GLU A 16 -2.99 -11.57 11.37
N ARG A 17 -2.36 -10.70 12.18
CA ARG A 17 -2.66 -9.26 12.18
C ARG A 17 -2.36 -8.59 10.85
N VAL A 18 -1.20 -8.90 10.24
CA VAL A 18 -0.83 -8.39 8.91
C VAL A 18 -1.85 -8.78 7.86
N LEU A 19 -2.31 -10.04 7.87
CA LEU A 19 -3.30 -10.51 6.91
C LEU A 19 -4.65 -9.86 7.15
N THR A 20 -5.10 -9.71 8.40
CA THR A 20 -6.34 -9.00 8.71
C THR A 20 -6.27 -7.54 8.25
N MET A 21 -5.17 -6.83 8.49
CA MET A 21 -4.96 -5.46 7.98
C MET A 21 -5.11 -5.40 6.46
N LEU A 22 -4.40 -6.27 5.73
CA LEU A 22 -4.45 -6.28 4.26
C LEU A 22 -5.82 -6.69 3.71
N LEU A 23 -6.60 -7.50 4.43
CA LEU A 23 -7.96 -7.85 4.02
C LEU A 23 -8.94 -6.68 4.15
N ILE A 24 -8.69 -5.75 5.07
CA ILE A 24 -9.63 -4.65 5.38
C ILE A 24 -9.14 -3.26 4.95
N HIS A 25 -7.88 -3.09 4.55
CA HIS A 25 -7.32 -1.76 4.29
C HIS A 25 -8.11 -0.95 3.25
N ASP A 26 -8.51 -1.58 2.16
CA ASP A 26 -9.30 -0.93 1.09
C ASP A 26 -10.82 -1.09 1.28
N ILE A 27 -11.31 -1.58 2.43
CA ILE A 27 -12.77 -1.75 2.62
C ILE A 27 -13.52 -0.42 2.47
N VAL A 28 -12.87 0.69 2.83
CA VAL A 28 -13.40 2.05 2.71
C VAL A 28 -13.66 2.46 1.26
N GLU A 29 -12.97 1.85 0.29
CA GLU A 29 -13.13 2.15 -1.14
C GLU A 29 -14.50 1.75 -1.68
N ILE A 30 -15.25 0.87 -0.98
CA ILE A 30 -16.65 0.55 -1.29
C ILE A 30 -17.51 1.82 -1.41
N TYR A 31 -17.24 2.83 -0.57
CA TYR A 31 -17.94 4.11 -0.61
C TYR A 31 -17.05 5.29 -1.05
N ALA A 32 -15.74 5.24 -0.82
CA ALA A 32 -14.83 6.32 -1.20
C ALA A 32 -14.44 6.27 -2.69
N GLY A 33 -14.45 5.08 -3.31
CA GLY A 33 -13.78 4.80 -4.58
C GLY A 33 -12.26 4.71 -4.43
N ASP A 34 -11.60 4.19 -5.47
CA ASP A 34 -10.13 4.15 -5.58
C ASP A 34 -9.59 5.47 -6.16
N THR A 35 -8.37 5.85 -5.79
CA THR A 35 -7.67 7.05 -6.28
C THR A 35 -6.24 6.70 -6.65
N TYR A 36 -5.74 7.24 -7.76
CA TYR A 36 -4.41 6.88 -8.22
C TYR A 36 -3.33 7.46 -7.29
N ALA A 37 -2.38 6.63 -6.87
CA ALA A 37 -1.37 6.98 -5.87
C ALA A 37 -0.44 8.16 -6.24
N PHE A 38 -0.47 8.62 -7.51
CA PHE A 38 0.33 9.75 -7.99
C PHE A 38 -0.51 10.97 -8.42
N ASP A 39 -1.81 10.97 -8.12
CA ASP A 39 -2.69 12.13 -8.30
C ASP A 39 -2.22 13.35 -7.49
N ASP A 40 -2.82 14.50 -7.78
CA ASP A 40 -2.52 15.75 -7.10
C ASP A 40 -2.82 15.69 -5.60
N GLU A 41 -2.01 16.37 -4.79
CA GLU A 41 -2.11 16.36 -3.33
C GLU A 41 -3.50 16.78 -2.83
N ALA A 42 -4.14 17.75 -3.48
CA ALA A 42 -5.50 18.17 -3.16
C ALA A 42 -6.54 17.05 -3.39
N ILE A 43 -6.34 16.20 -4.41
CA ILE A 43 -7.20 15.04 -4.68
C ILE A 43 -7.00 14.00 -3.57
N LEU A 44 -5.74 13.72 -3.22
CA LEU A 44 -5.40 12.77 -2.16
C LEU A 44 -5.92 13.21 -0.78
N GLU A 45 -5.86 14.50 -0.46
CA GLU A 45 -6.44 15.04 0.78
C GLU A 45 -7.97 14.90 0.81
N LEU A 46 -8.65 15.18 -0.31
CA LEU A 46 -10.09 14.98 -0.43
C LEU A 46 -10.45 13.50 -0.30
N GLN A 47 -9.66 12.62 -0.91
CA GLN A 47 -9.83 11.18 -0.83
C GLN A 47 -9.74 10.69 0.62
N HIS A 48 -8.75 11.15 1.38
CA HIS A 48 -8.61 10.79 2.79
C HIS A 48 -9.86 11.16 3.62
N LYS A 49 -10.49 12.31 3.34
CA LYS A 49 -11.74 12.71 4.00
C LYS A 49 -12.90 11.77 3.63
N LYS A 50 -12.99 11.35 2.37
CA LYS A 50 -14.01 10.37 1.92
C LYS A 50 -13.81 9.02 2.60
N GLU A 51 -12.58 8.56 2.72
CA GLU A 51 -12.23 7.30 3.38
C GLU A 51 -12.63 7.30 4.85
N LEU A 52 -12.42 8.40 5.58
CA LEU A 52 -12.85 8.51 6.97
C LEU A 52 -14.39 8.45 7.12
N LEU A 53 -15.13 9.09 6.22
CA LEU A 53 -16.59 9.00 6.20
C LEU A 53 -17.07 7.59 5.84
N ALA A 54 -16.40 6.94 4.89
CA ALA A 54 -16.67 5.55 4.50
C ALA A 54 -16.39 4.58 5.65
N LEU A 55 -15.31 4.81 6.39
CA LEU A 55 -14.92 4.03 7.56
C LEU A 55 -16.04 4.03 8.60
N ASP A 56 -16.51 5.21 8.99
CA ASP A 56 -17.59 5.35 9.97
C ASP A 56 -18.87 4.67 9.49
N LYS A 57 -19.22 4.83 8.20
CA LYS A 57 -20.39 4.20 7.60
C LYS A 57 -20.30 2.67 7.61
N ILE A 58 -19.21 2.08 7.13
CA ILE A 58 -19.04 0.62 7.05
C ILE A 58 -19.09 0.00 8.43
N PHE A 59 -18.32 0.55 9.38
CA PHE A 59 -18.24 -0.05 10.71
C PHE A 59 -19.52 0.15 11.54
N SER A 60 -20.37 1.13 11.21
CA SER A 60 -21.71 1.23 11.80
C SER A 60 -22.67 0.08 11.43
N LEU A 61 -22.34 -0.69 10.38
CA LEU A 61 -23.16 -1.83 9.92
C LEU A 61 -22.81 -3.14 10.64
N MET A 62 -21.75 -3.15 11.46
CA MET A 62 -21.23 -4.33 12.13
C MET A 62 -21.60 -4.33 13.63
N PRO A 63 -21.58 -5.50 14.30
CA PRO A 63 -21.63 -5.56 15.77
C PRO A 63 -20.53 -4.70 16.41
N GLU A 64 -20.88 -3.97 17.47
CA GLU A 64 -20.04 -2.91 18.05
C GLU A 64 -18.63 -3.39 18.43
N TYR A 65 -18.52 -4.59 19.00
CA TYR A 65 -17.23 -5.16 19.42
C TYR A 65 -16.30 -5.42 18.23
N ASP A 66 -16.80 -6.09 17.19
CA ASP A 66 -16.03 -6.41 15.99
C ASP A 66 -15.65 -5.14 15.23
N ALA A 67 -16.58 -4.17 15.15
CA ALA A 67 -16.36 -2.89 14.51
C ALA A 67 -15.20 -2.11 15.14
N LYS A 68 -15.12 -2.10 16.47
CA LYS A 68 -14.10 -1.34 17.21
C LYS A 68 -12.69 -1.86 16.96
N GLU A 69 -12.50 -3.18 17.03
CA GLU A 69 -11.17 -3.78 16.84
C GLU A 69 -10.70 -3.69 15.39
N LEU A 70 -11.58 -3.93 14.42
CA LEU A 70 -11.24 -3.78 13.00
C LEU A 70 -10.96 -2.32 12.62
N LYS A 71 -11.74 -1.36 13.14
CA LYS A 71 -11.49 0.07 12.94
C LYS A 71 -10.13 0.49 13.52
N LYS A 72 -9.80 -0.01 14.72
CA LYS A 72 -8.49 0.25 15.34
C LYS A 72 -7.36 -0.31 14.47
N LEU A 73 -7.53 -1.51 13.94
CA LEU A 73 -6.54 -2.16 13.08
C LEU A 73 -6.37 -1.41 11.75
N TRP A 74 -7.46 -0.94 11.14
CA TRP A 74 -7.43 -0.10 9.95
C TRP A 74 -6.69 1.22 10.21
N LEU A 75 -6.99 1.91 11.32
CA LEU A 75 -6.30 3.14 11.71
C LEU A 75 -4.81 2.92 12.00
N GLU A 76 -4.46 1.75 12.55
CA GLU A 76 -3.07 1.35 12.78
C GLU A 76 -2.31 1.15 11.47
N PHE A 77 -2.93 0.46 10.50
CA PHE A 77 -2.43 0.32 9.13
C PHE A 77 -2.21 1.70 8.49
N GLU A 78 -3.22 2.57 8.57
CA GLU A 78 -3.14 3.89 7.96
C GLU A 78 -1.99 4.73 8.49
N LYS A 79 -1.83 4.73 9.81
CA LYS A 79 -0.76 5.45 10.52
C LYS A 79 0.61 4.77 10.39
N SER A 80 0.68 3.54 9.90
CA SER A 80 1.92 2.76 9.81
C SER A 80 2.68 2.73 11.16
N SER A 81 1.94 2.53 12.26
CA SER A 81 2.47 2.81 13.61
C SER A 81 3.18 1.62 14.27
N SER A 82 2.82 0.38 13.91
CA SER A 82 3.42 -0.85 14.43
C SER A 82 4.32 -1.54 13.39
N ALA A 83 5.09 -2.55 13.82
CA ALA A 83 5.86 -3.41 12.92
C ALA A 83 4.96 -4.12 11.89
N ASP A 84 3.82 -4.65 12.36
CA ASP A 84 2.82 -5.32 11.53
C ASP A 84 2.25 -4.36 10.46
N ALA A 85 1.83 -3.17 10.88
CA ALA A 85 1.26 -2.15 9.99
C ALA A 85 2.28 -1.65 8.95
N LYS A 86 3.51 -1.39 9.39
CA LYS A 86 4.61 -1.02 8.50
C LYS A 86 4.86 -2.10 7.46
N TYR A 87 4.96 -3.35 7.89
CA TYR A 87 5.15 -4.48 6.99
C TYR A 87 4.00 -4.61 6.00
N ALA A 88 2.75 -4.63 6.48
CA ALA A 88 1.57 -4.70 5.62
C ALA A 88 1.58 -3.59 4.56
N LYS A 89 1.74 -2.33 4.97
CA LYS A 89 1.71 -1.16 4.06
C LYS A 89 2.89 -1.16 3.09
N ALA A 90 4.06 -1.63 3.50
CA ALA A 90 5.22 -1.74 2.61
C ALA A 90 5.05 -2.87 1.57
N ILE A 91 4.44 -4.00 1.95
CA ILE A 91 4.09 -5.06 1.00
C ILE A 91 3.08 -4.52 -0.01
N ASP A 92 1.98 -3.93 0.45
CA ASP A 92 0.94 -3.36 -0.41
C ASP A 92 1.52 -2.39 -1.46
N LYS A 93 2.26 -1.37 -1.01
CA LYS A 93 2.94 -0.38 -1.87
C LYS A 93 3.90 -0.98 -2.90
N SER A 94 4.43 -2.17 -2.65
CA SER A 94 5.32 -2.87 -3.57
C SER A 94 4.59 -3.65 -4.67
N ILE A 95 3.32 -4.02 -4.45
CA ILE A 95 2.51 -4.78 -5.41
C ILE A 95 2.41 -4.08 -6.77
N PRO A 96 2.14 -2.76 -6.85
CA PRO A 96 2.11 -2.04 -8.13
C PRO A 96 3.40 -2.17 -8.94
N VAL A 97 4.58 -2.26 -8.29
CA VAL A 97 5.86 -2.43 -9.01
C VAL A 97 5.85 -3.76 -9.76
N TYR A 98 5.53 -4.87 -9.10
CA TYR A 98 5.52 -6.18 -9.73
C TYR A 98 4.44 -6.29 -10.81
N ARG A 99 3.26 -5.72 -10.56
CA ARG A 99 2.17 -5.69 -11.55
C ARG A 99 2.57 -4.94 -12.80
N ASN A 100 3.15 -3.75 -12.69
CA ASN A 100 3.60 -2.97 -13.84
C ASN A 100 4.74 -3.66 -14.59
N MET A 101 5.67 -4.32 -13.89
CA MET A 101 6.70 -5.13 -14.54
C MET A 101 6.13 -6.29 -15.35
N ALA A 102 5.08 -6.95 -14.84
CA ALA A 102 4.41 -8.05 -15.53
C ALA A 102 3.53 -7.60 -16.71
N SER A 103 3.16 -6.32 -16.79
CA SER A 103 2.27 -5.76 -17.81
C SER A 103 2.94 -4.71 -18.71
N ASN A 104 4.26 -4.85 -18.93
CA ASN A 104 5.04 -3.96 -19.79
C ASN A 104 4.88 -2.46 -19.48
N GLY A 105 4.91 -2.12 -18.19
CA GLY A 105 4.76 -0.75 -17.70
C GLY A 105 3.34 -0.41 -17.23
N GLY A 106 2.32 -1.16 -17.65
CA GLY A 106 0.96 -1.10 -17.08
C GLY A 106 0.42 0.31 -16.82
N GLY A 107 -0.02 0.54 -15.58
CA GLY A 107 -0.53 1.82 -15.11
C GLY A 107 0.48 2.97 -15.21
N TRP A 108 1.78 2.70 -15.12
CA TRP A 108 2.80 3.75 -15.32
C TRP A 108 2.83 4.27 -16.75
N VAL A 109 2.48 3.46 -17.74
CA VAL A 109 2.41 3.88 -19.15
C VAL A 109 1.03 4.44 -19.48
N ILE A 110 -0.04 3.77 -19.01
CA ILE A 110 -1.43 4.15 -19.30
C ILE A 110 -1.76 5.55 -18.76
N ASN A 111 -1.29 5.88 -17.55
CA ASN A 111 -1.60 7.15 -16.90
C ASN A 111 -0.64 8.29 -17.30
N GLY A 112 0.26 8.07 -18.27
CA GLY A 112 1.27 9.04 -18.69
C GLY A 112 2.57 8.96 -17.86
N PRO A 113 3.58 9.80 -18.17
CA PRO A 113 4.95 9.64 -17.68
C PRO A 113 5.02 9.70 -16.15
N THR A 114 5.11 8.52 -15.53
CA THR A 114 5.23 8.40 -14.09
C THR A 114 6.70 8.60 -13.69
N CYS A 115 6.95 9.57 -12.80
CA CYS A 115 8.28 9.91 -12.31
C CYS A 115 8.85 8.78 -11.43
N LYS A 116 10.05 8.31 -11.76
CA LYS A 116 10.79 7.27 -11.02
C LYS A 116 10.95 7.63 -9.54
N GLU A 117 11.29 8.88 -9.23
CA GLU A 117 11.49 9.35 -7.86
C GLU A 117 10.20 9.22 -7.04
N LYS A 118 9.02 9.42 -7.65
CA LYS A 118 7.73 9.19 -6.97
C LYS A 118 7.58 7.71 -6.61
N VAL A 119 7.87 6.79 -7.55
CA VAL A 119 7.78 5.33 -7.30
C VAL A 119 8.76 4.88 -6.21
N LEU A 120 10.00 5.38 -6.24
CA LEU A 120 11.01 5.13 -5.20
C LEU A 120 10.58 5.69 -3.84
N LYS A 121 10.01 6.90 -3.81
CA LYS A 121 9.55 7.55 -2.58
C LYS A 121 8.45 6.76 -1.89
N ILE A 122 7.48 6.22 -2.64
CA ILE A 122 6.40 5.39 -2.09
C ILE A 122 6.98 4.11 -1.47
N ASN A 123 7.95 3.47 -2.14
CA ASN A 123 8.50 2.18 -1.72
C ASN A 123 9.66 2.28 -0.70
N LYS A 124 10.12 3.48 -0.36
CA LYS A 124 11.36 3.70 0.43
C LYS A 124 11.39 3.01 1.79
N GLU A 125 10.23 2.79 2.41
CA GLU A 125 10.12 2.19 3.74
C GLU A 125 10.56 0.72 3.75
N LEU A 126 10.50 0.03 2.60
CA LEU A 126 11.08 -1.31 2.47
C LEU A 126 12.56 -1.34 2.85
N LYS A 127 13.31 -0.25 2.68
CA LYS A 127 14.73 -0.17 3.05
C LYS A 127 14.95 -0.51 4.52
N THR A 128 14.03 -0.15 5.41
CA THR A 128 14.12 -0.44 6.85
C THR A 128 13.34 -1.69 7.23
N ILE A 129 12.21 -1.96 6.56
CA ILE A 129 11.27 -3.03 6.90
C ILE A 129 11.71 -4.38 6.33
N ALA A 130 12.14 -4.42 5.07
CA ALA A 130 12.57 -5.62 4.36
C ALA A 130 13.69 -5.28 3.36
N PRO A 131 14.94 -5.06 3.82
CA PRO A 131 16.02 -4.50 3.00
C PRO A 131 16.33 -5.30 1.73
N LYS A 132 16.26 -6.64 1.80
CA LYS A 132 16.45 -7.50 0.61
C LYS A 132 15.35 -7.31 -0.43
N LEU A 133 14.11 -7.11 0.02
CA LEU A 133 12.98 -6.83 -0.87
C LEU A 133 13.11 -5.43 -1.49
N TRP A 134 13.61 -4.46 -0.71
CA TRP A 134 13.94 -3.13 -1.22
C TRP A 134 14.96 -3.16 -2.35
N ASP A 135 16.05 -3.93 -2.19
CA ASP A 135 17.08 -4.04 -3.23
C ASP A 135 16.49 -4.57 -4.54
N TYR A 136 15.63 -5.59 -4.45
CA TYR A 136 14.92 -6.13 -5.60
C TYR A 136 13.96 -5.10 -6.22
N VAL A 137 13.10 -4.46 -5.43
CA VAL A 137 12.15 -3.43 -5.90
C VAL A 137 12.89 -2.28 -6.59
N LYS A 138 13.98 -1.80 -6.00
CA LYS A 138 14.82 -0.75 -6.58
C LYS A 138 15.43 -1.17 -7.91
N GLN A 139 15.90 -2.42 -8.02
CA GLN A 139 16.37 -2.98 -9.28
C GLN A 139 15.27 -3.00 -10.35
N GLN A 140 14.05 -3.45 -10.00
CA GLN A 140 12.92 -3.47 -10.94
C GLN A 140 12.56 -2.07 -11.43
N ILE A 141 12.55 -1.07 -10.54
CA ILE A 141 12.28 0.33 -10.90
C ILE A 141 13.34 0.86 -11.87
N ASN A 142 14.63 0.57 -11.65
CA ASN A 142 15.70 0.97 -12.58
C ASN A 142 15.54 0.29 -13.95
N ILE A 143 15.12 -0.98 -13.98
CA ILE A 143 14.83 -1.68 -15.25
C ILE A 143 13.66 -1.00 -15.97
N ALA A 144 12.59 -0.65 -15.26
CA ALA A 144 11.42 0.03 -15.84
C ALA A 144 11.79 1.39 -16.48
N GLU A 145 12.64 2.17 -15.82
CA GLU A 145 13.20 3.41 -16.39
C GLU A 145 14.02 3.13 -17.66
N SER A 146 14.90 2.12 -17.66
CA SER A 146 15.69 1.77 -18.86
C SER A 146 14.83 1.32 -20.06
N LYS A 147 13.59 0.88 -19.79
CA LYS A 147 12.59 0.50 -20.80
C LYS A 147 11.69 1.67 -21.22
N GLY A 148 11.87 2.85 -20.63
CA GLY A 148 11.07 4.05 -20.90
C GLY A 148 9.67 4.01 -20.29
N TRP A 149 9.40 3.12 -19.33
CA TRP A 149 8.10 3.06 -18.65
C TRP A 149 7.97 4.06 -17.49
N LEU A 150 9.11 4.55 -17.01
CA LEU A 150 9.22 5.62 -16.02
C LEU A 150 10.12 6.71 -16.59
N VAL A 151 9.90 7.94 -16.13
CA VAL A 151 10.72 9.12 -16.47
C VAL A 151 11.48 9.67 -15.28
#